data_AF-A0A060CD12-F1
#
_entry.id   AF-A0A060CD12-F1
#
_cell.length_a   1.000
_cell.length_b   1.000
_cell.length_c   1.000
_cell.angle_alpha   90.00
_cell.angle_beta   90.00
_cell.angle_gamma   90.00
#
_symmetry.space_group_name_H-M   'P 1'
#
loop_
_entity.id
_entity.type
_entity.pdbx_description
1 polymer ?
#
loop_
_entity_poly.entity_id
_entity_poly.type
_entity_poly.pdbx_seq_one_letter_code
_entity_poly.pdbx_strand_id
1 'polypeptide(L)' 'MNQNRIDLSANWAVKGADTILEREPLMNLKGKWEYEDGLLLNGIYAVYDLTKNEKYLRYIKNNLDEFVDDQGTIKGV' A
#
# COMPACT_ATOMS: atom_id res chain seq x y z
N MET A 1 31.93 -9.76 7.79
CA MET A 1 30.89 -8.71 7.87
C MET A 1 30.87 -8.00 6.54
N ASN A 2 29.80 -8.12 5.74
CA ASN A 2 29.65 -7.31 4.54
C ASN A 2 28.17 -6.96 4.38
N GLN A 3 27.78 -5.84 4.99
CA GLN A 3 26.45 -5.25 4.79
C GLN A 3 26.54 -4.36 3.56
N ASN A 4 26.14 -4.89 2.40
CA ASN A 4 25.71 -4.05 1.28
C ASN A 4 24.47 -3.28 1.75
N ARG A 5 24.67 -2.07 2.28
CA ARG A 5 23.57 -1.19 2.66
C ARG A 5 22.83 -0.82 1.37
N ILE A 6 21.57 -1.22 1.27
CA ILE A 6 20.64 -0.71 0.27
C ILE A 6 20.63 0.81 0.45
N ASP A 7 21.06 1.54 -0.58
CA ASP A 7 20.88 2.99 -0.61
C ASP A 7 19.39 3.28 -0.82
N LEU A 8 18.70 3.59 0.29
CA LEU A 8 17.29 3.92 0.26
C LEU A 8 17.01 5.21 -0.55
N SER A 9 18.00 6.08 -0.76
CA SER A 9 17.84 7.30 -1.56
C SER A 9 17.74 7.02 -3.07
N ALA A 10 18.16 5.84 -3.53
CA ALA A 10 18.00 5.32 -4.89
C ALA A 10 16.87 4.28 -5.03
N ASN A 11 16.14 4.00 -3.94
CA ASN A 11 15.11 2.97 -3.95
C ASN A 11 13.83 3.48 -4.64
N TRP A 12 13.73 3.24 -5.95
CA TRP A 12 12.60 3.64 -6.78
C TRP A 12 11.25 3.06 -6.32
N ALA A 13 11.25 1.86 -5.74
CA ALA A 13 10.03 1.28 -5.18
C ALA A 13 9.52 2.08 -3.98
N VAL A 14 10.41 2.50 -3.08
CA VAL A 14 10.08 3.40 -1.96
C VAL A 14 9.60 4.76 -2.46
N LYS A 15 10.29 5.37 -3.44
CA LYS A 15 9.87 6.68 -3.99
C LYS A 15 8.51 6.61 -4.68
N GLY A 16 8.27 5.54 -5.45
CA GLY A 16 6.99 5.31 -6.10
C GLY A 16 5.86 5.14 -5.09
N ALA A 17 6.06 4.28 -4.08
CA ALA A 17 5.08 4.08 -3.02
C ALA A 17 4.80 5.39 -2.25
N ASP A 18 5.84 6.13 -1.87
CA ASP A 18 5.70 7.41 -1.16
C ASP A 18 4.91 8.43 -1.99
N THR A 19 5.17 8.50 -3.30
CA THR A 19 4.42 9.37 -4.22
C THR A 19 2.93 9.01 -4.26
N ILE A 20 2.60 7.71 -4.29
CA ILE A 20 1.20 7.25 -4.27
C ILE A 20 0.53 7.60 -2.94
N LEU A 21 1.17 7.29 -1.81
CA LEU A 21 0.64 7.58 -0.48
C LEU A 21 0.32 9.06 -0.30
N GLU A 22 1.14 9.95 -0.85
CA GLU A 22 0.94 11.41 -0.78
C GLU A 22 -0.15 11.91 -1.72
N ARG A 23 -0.24 11.37 -2.94
CA ARG A 23 -1.20 11.83 -3.96
C ARG A 23 -2.60 11.27 -3.74
N GLU A 24 -2.68 10.02 -3.32
CA GLU A 24 -3.93 9.26 -3.22
C GLU A 24 -4.04 8.65 -1.81
N PRO A 25 -4.25 9.47 -0.75
CA PRO A 25 -4.36 8.95 0.62
C PRO A 25 -5.53 7.97 0.80
N LEU A 26 -6.56 8.08 -0.06
CA LEU A 26 -7.67 7.13 -0.23
C LEU A 26 -7.83 6.87 -1.73
N MET A 27 -7.61 5.62 -2.14
CA MET A 27 -7.52 5.23 -3.56
C MET A 27 -8.85 5.32 -4.28
N ASN A 28 -9.92 4.84 -3.67
CA ASN A 28 -11.19 4.70 -4.35
C ASN A 28 -12.26 5.65 -3.81
N LEU A 29 -12.22 6.88 -4.30
CA LEU A 29 -13.24 7.89 -4.00
C LEU A 29 -14.64 7.52 -4.53
N LYS A 30 -14.74 6.52 -5.42
CA LYS A 30 -16.02 6.05 -5.99
C LYS A 30 -16.66 4.93 -5.18
N GLY A 31 -15.96 4.39 -4.17
CA GLY A 31 -16.46 3.32 -3.31
C GLY A 31 -16.71 2.00 -4.05
N LYS A 32 -15.91 1.69 -5.09
CA LYS A 32 -16.01 0.42 -5.84
C LYS A 32 -14.88 -0.52 -5.48
N TRP A 33 -15.17 -1.81 -5.42
CA TRP A 33 -14.13 -2.83 -5.23
C TRP A 33 -13.51 -3.20 -6.59
N GLU A 34 -12.37 -2.59 -6.91
CA GLU A 34 -11.72 -2.70 -8.23
C GLU A 34 -10.39 -3.47 -8.16
N TYR A 35 -10.08 -4.23 -9.22
CA TYR A 35 -8.88 -5.09 -9.27
C TYR A 35 -7.59 -4.26 -9.25
N GLU A 36 -7.60 -3.12 -9.92
CA GLU A 36 -6.48 -2.20 -10.05
C GLU A 36 -6.03 -1.67 -8.68
N ASP A 37 -6.97 -1.44 -7.76
CA ASP A 37 -6.68 -1.01 -6.40
C ASP A 37 -5.98 -2.13 -5.63
N GLY A 38 -6.52 -3.35 -5.69
CA GLY A 38 -5.90 -4.53 -5.08
C GLY A 38 -4.49 -4.80 -5.62
N LEU A 39 -4.27 -4.63 -6.93
CA LEU A 39 -2.96 -4.75 -7.56
C LEU A 39 -1.97 -3.73 -7.00
N LEU A 40 -2.37 -2.46 -6.90
CA LEU A 40 -1.49 -1.42 -6.38
C LEU A 40 -1.18 -1.64 -4.89
N LEU A 41 -2.18 -1.97 -4.08
CA LEU A 41 -2.00 -2.25 -2.65
C LEU A 41 -1.05 -3.43 -2.42
N ASN A 42 -1.10 -4.46 -3.26
CA ASN A 42 -0.13 -5.56 -3.23
C ASN A 42 1.29 -5.10 -3.58
N GLY A 43 1.43 -4.17 -4.52
CA GLY A 43 2.72 -3.52 -4.81
C GLY A 43 3.27 -2.76 -3.59
N ILE A 44 2.42 -2.02 -2.89
CA ILE A 44 2.78 -1.33 -1.64
C ILE A 44 3.13 -2.33 -0.53
N TYR A 45 2.46 -3.49 -0.48
CA TYR A 45 2.80 -4.56 0.45
C TYR A 45 4.20 -5.13 0.22
N ALA A 46 4.62 -5.28 -1.04
CA ALA A 46 5.99 -5.66 -1.36
C ALA A 46 7.02 -4.62 -0.83
N VAL A 47 6.69 -3.32 -0.88
CA VAL A 47 7.55 -2.27 -0.30
C VAL A 47 7.57 -2.35 1.23
N TYR A 48 6.44 -2.66 1.87
CA TYR A 48 6.41 -2.98 3.29
C TYR A 48 7.33 -4.16 3.61
N ASP A 49 7.25 -5.26 2.87
CA ASP A 49 8.05 -6.45 3.15
C ASP A 49 9.56 -6.17 3.05
N LEU A 50 9.96 -5.35 2.06
CA LEU A 50 11.35 -4.93 1.86
C LEU A 50 11.88 -3.99 2.94
N THR A 51 11.05 -3.06 3.42
CA THR A 51 11.51 -1.95 4.28
C THR A 51 11.15 -2.13 5.75
N LYS A 52 10.12 -2.94 6.03
CA LYS A 52 9.40 -3.06 7.30
C LYS A 52 8.91 -1.72 7.85
N ASN A 53 8.71 -0.71 6.99
CA ASN A 53 8.15 0.56 7.40
C ASN A 53 6.62 0.48 7.49
N GLU A 54 6.11 0.50 8.72
CA GLU A 54 4.69 0.37 9.06
C GLU A 54 3.77 1.41 8.39
N LYS A 55 4.30 2.50 7.82
CA LYS A 55 3.46 3.46 7.08
C LYS A 55 2.76 2.81 5.89
N TYR A 56 3.43 1.88 5.21
CA TYR A 56 2.87 1.17 4.06
C TYR A 56 1.78 0.19 4.48
N LEU A 57 1.99 -0.56 5.56
CA LEU A 57 0.99 -1.49 6.08
C LEU A 57 -0.27 -0.76 6.56
N ARG A 58 -0.10 0.37 7.26
CA ARG A 58 -1.23 1.23 7.66
C ARG A 58 -2.02 1.76 6.47
N TYR A 59 -1.33 2.22 5.43
CA TYR A 59 -1.99 2.70 4.22
C TYR A 59 -2.84 1.61 3.55
N ILE A 60 -2.30 0.39 3.45
CA ILE A 60 -3.04 -0.76 2.89
C ILE A 60 -4.27 -1.05 3.74
N LYS A 61 -4.11 -1.15 5.07
CA LYS A 61 -5.22 -1.45 5.98
C LYS A 61 -6.32 -0.39 5.86
N ASN A 62 -5.96 0.89 5.90
CA ASN A 62 -6.94 1.97 5.78
C ASN A 62 -7.75 1.89 4.48
N ASN A 63 -7.12 1.54 3.35
CA ASN A 63 -7.84 1.39 2.09
C ASN A 63 -8.73 0.13 2.06
N LEU A 64 -8.30 -0.97 2.68
CA LEU A 64 -9.12 -2.19 2.77
C LEU A 64 -10.29 -2.05 3.74
N ASP A 65 -10.13 -1.32 4.84
CA ASP A 65 -11.15 -1.09 5.87
C ASP A 65 -12.39 -0.34 5.32
N GLU A 66 -12.23 0.41 4.22
CA GLU A 66 -13.37 1.05 3.52
C GLU A 66 -14.32 0.01 2.91
N PHE A 67 -13.82 -1.18 2.60
CA PHE A 67 -14.54 -2.21 1.86
C PHE A 67 -14.84 -3.45 2.69
N VAL A 68 -13.92 -3.84 3.58
CA VAL A 68 -14.01 -5.05 4.38
C VAL A 68 -14.35 -4.68 5.81
N ASP A 69 -15.52 -5.10 6.29
CA ASP A 69 -15.94 -4.85 7.67
C ASP A 69 -15.39 -5.89 8.67
N ASP A 70 -15.66 -5.67 9.96
CA ASP A 70 -15.22 -6.55 11.05
C ASP A 70 -15.81 -7.97 10.97
N GLN A 71 -16.83 -8.20 10.14
CA GLN A 71 -17.41 -9.52 9.89
C GLN A 71 -16.87 -10.16 8.61
N GLY A 72 -15.96 -9.48 7.90
CA GLY A 72 -15.38 -9.92 6.64
C GLY A 72 -16.29 -9.68 5.42
N THR A 73 -17.37 -8.90 5.55
CA THR A 73 -18.24 -8.56 4.42
C THR A 73 -17.53 -7.55 3.52
N ILE A 74 -17.53 -7.81 2.22
CA ILE A 74 -16.99 -6.90 1.20
C ILE A 74 -18.12 -6.04 0.63
N LYS A 75 -17.96 -4.72 0.70
CA LYS A 75 -18.89 -3.73 0.12
C LYS A 75 -18.45 -3.36 -1.30
N GLY A 76 -19.38 -2.90 -2.13
CA GLY A 76 -19.07 -2.33 -3.45
C GLY A 76 -18.59 -3.35 -4.49
N VAL A 77 -18.83 -4.64 -4.25
CA VAL A 77 -18.77 -5.73 -5.24
C VAL A 77 -19.96 -5.70 -6.20
#